data_AF-A0A956UU35-F1
#
_entry.id   AF-A0A956UU35-F1
#
_cell.length_a   1.000
_cell.length_b   1.000
_cell.length_c   1.000
_cell.angle_alpha   90.00
_cell.angle_beta   90.00
_cell.angle_gamma   90.00
#
_symmetry.space_group_name_H-M   'P 1'
#
loop_
_entity.id
_entity.type
_entity.pdbx_description
1 polymer ?
#
loop_
_entity_poly.entity_id
_entity_poly.type
_entity_poly.pdbx_seq_one_letter_code
_entity_poly.pdbx_strand_id
1 'polypeptide(L)'
;MTERPRKPRQSATLRRLLDGYLHQDLRLEYGSAEAAAAAFARDATAAERAWARAALLRFAAWADGLDEDTWRPAWRAQGGAWRPEHAAEIHALALRLKDHDDHAGD
;
A
#
# COMPACT_ATOMS: atom_id res chain seq x y z
N MET A 1 -3.96 30.72 -2.32
CA MET A 1 -3.90 29.72 -3.41
C MET A 1 -3.53 28.39 -2.78
N THR A 2 -4.49 27.49 -2.58
CA THR A 2 -4.23 26.17 -2.04
C THR A 2 -3.79 25.28 -3.21
N GLU A 3 -2.50 24.93 -3.28
CA GLU A 3 -2.02 23.96 -4.25
C GLU A 3 -2.78 22.65 -4.05
N ARG A 4 -3.47 22.16 -5.09
CA ARG A 4 -4.09 20.83 -5.05
C ARG A 4 -2.98 19.79 -4.84
N PRO A 5 -3.12 18.86 -3.89
CA PRO A 5 -2.11 17.84 -3.68
C PRO A 5 -1.96 17.01 -4.96
N ARG A 6 -0.72 16.87 -5.45
CA ARG A 6 -0.43 16.17 -6.71
C ARG A 6 -0.66 14.68 -6.52
N LYS A 7 -1.30 14.05 -7.52
CA LYS A 7 -1.48 12.60 -7.57
C LYS A 7 -0.11 11.90 -7.43
N PRO A 8 0.02 10.90 -6.53
CA PRO A 8 1.25 10.14 -6.40
C PRO A 8 1.59 9.41 -7.71
N ARG A 9 2.87 9.44 -8.08
CA ARG A 9 3.38 8.64 -9.19
C ARG A 9 3.53 7.19 -8.74
N GLN A 10 3.28 6.25 -9.65
CA GLN A 10 3.60 4.84 -9.42
C GLN A 10 5.10 4.68 -9.08
N SER A 11 5.40 3.80 -8.14
CA SER A 11 6.76 3.33 -7.85
C SER A 11 6.87 1.84 -8.16
N ALA A 12 8.05 1.38 -8.59
CA ALA A 12 8.30 -0.03 -8.88
C ALA A 12 8.03 -0.92 -7.65
N THR A 13 8.41 -0.45 -6.46
CA THR A 13 8.20 -1.18 -5.20
C THR A 13 6.74 -1.25 -4.80
N LEU A 14 5.96 -0.17 -4.96
CA LEU A 14 4.52 -0.22 -4.72
C LEU A 14 3.87 -1.21 -5.69
N ARG A 15 4.28 -1.19 -6.95
CA ARG A 15 3.75 -2.12 -7.94
C ARG A 15 4.08 -3.58 -7.60
N ARG A 16 5.30 -3.87 -7.15
CA ARG A 16 5.70 -5.21 -6.67
C ARG A 16 4.81 -5.68 -5.51
N LEU A 17 4.52 -4.82 -4.53
CA LEU A 17 3.58 -5.15 -3.45
C LEU A 17 2.16 -5.42 -3.99
N LEU A 18 1.65 -4.52 -4.84
CA LEU A 18 0.27 -4.60 -5.31
C LEU A 18 0.02 -5.78 -6.25
N ASP A 19 0.88 -5.97 -7.26
CA ASP A 19 0.74 -7.04 -8.24
C ASP A 19 1.24 -8.39 -7.68
N GLY A 20 2.21 -8.38 -6.77
CA GLY A 20 2.82 -9.60 -6.24
C GLY A 20 2.09 -10.21 -5.04
N TYR A 21 1.50 -9.39 -4.16
CA TYR A 21 0.90 -9.87 -2.91
C TYR A 21 -0.58 -9.52 -2.79
N LEU A 22 -0.98 -8.35 -3.30
CA LEU A 22 -2.38 -7.90 -3.30
C LEU A 22 -3.09 -8.22 -4.63
N HIS A 23 -2.81 -9.40 -5.18
CA HIS A 23 -3.40 -9.91 -6.41
C HIS A 23 -4.78 -10.52 -6.19
N GLN A 24 -5.36 -11.04 -7.27
CA GLN A 24 -6.74 -11.55 -7.34
C GLN A 24 -7.01 -12.72 -6.38
N ASP A 25 -5.99 -13.54 -6.11
CA ASP A 25 -6.04 -14.66 -5.17
C ASP A 25 -5.62 -14.29 -3.74
N LEU A 26 -5.51 -12.98 -3.42
CA LEU A 26 -5.13 -12.48 -2.09
C LEU A 26 -5.80 -13.22 -0.92
N ARG A 27 -7.12 -13.43 -1.01
CA ARG A 27 -7.88 -14.11 0.05
C ARG A 27 -7.60 -15.61 0.14
N LEU A 28 -7.22 -16.25 -0.96
CA LEU A 28 -6.87 -17.66 -1.00
C LEU A 28 -5.44 -17.89 -0.49
N GLU A 29 -4.49 -17.03 -0.90
CA GLU A 29 -3.07 -17.19 -0.59
C GLU A 29 -2.68 -16.65 0.78
N TYR A 30 -3.15 -15.44 1.13
CA TYR A 30 -2.77 -14.75 2.38
C TYR A 30 -3.92 -14.54 3.35
N GLY A 31 -5.17 -14.72 2.91
CA GLY A 31 -6.37 -14.51 3.73
C GLY A 31 -6.79 -13.03 3.86
N SER A 32 -5.84 -12.11 4.04
CA SER A 32 -6.12 -10.67 4.16
C SER A 32 -5.01 -9.79 3.57
N ALA A 33 -5.35 -8.54 3.25
CA ALA A 33 -4.38 -7.55 2.77
C ALA A 33 -3.26 -7.31 3.80
N GLU A 34 -3.58 -7.33 5.09
CA GLU A 34 -2.61 -7.15 6.17
C GLU A 34 -1.62 -8.32 6.24
N ALA A 35 -2.11 -9.56 6.10
CA ALA A 35 -1.26 -10.75 6.05
C ALA A 35 -0.36 -10.75 4.80
N ALA A 36 -0.89 -10.33 3.64
CA ALA A 36 -0.10 -10.15 2.43
C ALA A 36 0.99 -9.07 2.58
N ALA A 37 0.69 -7.95 3.23
CA ALA A 37 1.69 -6.93 3.52
C ALA A 37 2.76 -7.43 4.50
N ALA A 38 2.38 -8.25 5.48
CA ALA A 38 3.34 -8.90 6.38
C ALA A 38 4.23 -9.90 5.62
N ALA A 39 3.68 -10.68 4.69
CA ALA A 39 4.46 -11.57 3.82
C ALA A 39 5.45 -10.77 2.96
N PHE A 40 4.99 -9.70 2.30
CA PHE A 40 5.87 -8.78 1.57
C PHE A 40 6.98 -8.23 2.47
N ALA A 41 6.67 -7.84 3.71
CA ALA A 41 7.67 -7.29 4.62
C ALA A 41 8.77 -8.30 5.01
N ARG A 42 8.44 -9.60 5.05
CA ARG A 42 9.40 -10.70 5.29
C ARG A 42 10.35 -10.89 4.11
N ASP A 43 9.83 -10.80 2.88
CA ASP A 43 10.61 -11.02 1.66
C ASP A 43 11.33 -9.76 1.14
N ALA A 44 10.85 -8.57 1.51
CA ALA A 44 11.39 -7.30 1.07
C ALA A 44 12.58 -6.85 1.93
N THR A 45 13.54 -6.18 1.30
CA THR A 45 14.61 -5.48 2.03
C THR A 45 14.05 -4.31 2.85
N ALA A 46 14.80 -3.84 3.86
CA ALA A 46 14.39 -2.68 4.66
C ALA A 46 14.13 -1.42 3.80
N ALA A 47 14.93 -1.21 2.76
CA ALA A 47 14.73 -0.11 1.80
C ALA A 47 13.43 -0.25 1.02
N GLU A 48 13.11 -1.45 0.55
CA GLU A 48 11.86 -1.72 -0.18
C GLU A 48 10.63 -1.55 0.72
N ARG A 49 10.69 -2.04 1.97
CA ARG A 49 9.63 -1.79 2.96
C ARG A 49 9.41 -0.29 3.16
N ALA A 50 10.49 0.46 3.35
CA ALA A 50 10.42 1.90 3.55
C ALA A 50 9.84 2.64 2.33
N TRP A 51 10.23 2.25 1.11
CA TRP A 51 9.70 2.85 -0.12
C TRP A 51 8.23 2.52 -0.38
N ALA A 52 7.82 1.25 -0.20
CA ALA A 52 6.43 0.84 -0.31
C ALA A 52 5.57 1.57 0.72
N ARG A 53 6.02 1.61 1.98
CA ARG A 53 5.36 2.35 3.06
C ARG A 53 5.20 3.84 2.73
N ALA A 54 6.27 4.49 2.31
CA ALA A 54 6.22 5.92 1.94
C ALA A 54 5.25 6.17 0.77
N ALA A 55 5.20 5.27 -0.21
CA ALA A 55 4.27 5.37 -1.33
C ALA A 55 2.80 5.22 -0.89
N LEU A 56 2.51 4.24 -0.03
CA LEU A 56 1.16 4.03 0.53
C LEU A 56 0.72 5.23 1.38
N LEU A 57 1.58 5.74 2.27
CA LEU A 57 1.27 6.90 3.11
C LEU A 57 1.01 8.15 2.28
N ARG A 58 1.82 8.41 1.25
CA ARG A 58 1.60 9.53 0.33
C ARG A 58 0.28 9.40 -0.43
N PHE A 59 -0.07 8.18 -0.83
CA PHE A 59 -1.34 7.93 -1.51
C PHE A 59 -2.52 8.12 -0.56
N ALA A 60 -2.47 7.55 0.64
CA ALA A 60 -3.53 7.70 1.64
C ALA A 60 -3.76 9.17 1.99
N ALA A 61 -2.69 9.95 2.22
CA ALA A 61 -2.79 11.39 2.49
C ALA A 61 -3.36 12.19 1.31
N TRP A 62 -3.06 11.80 0.06
CA TRP A 62 -3.68 12.40 -1.12
C TRP A 62 -5.17 12.05 -1.24
N ALA A 63 -5.54 10.80 -0.91
CA ALA A 63 -6.90 10.30 -1.03
C ALA A 63 -7.84 10.79 0.10
N ASP A 64 -7.31 11.05 1.30
CA ASP A 64 -8.09 11.48 2.48
C ASP A 64 -8.92 12.76 2.24
N GLY A 65 -8.42 13.66 1.39
CA GLY A 65 -9.11 14.89 1.01
C GLY A 65 -9.95 14.81 -0.26
N LEU A 66 -10.20 13.61 -0.81
CA LEU A 66 -10.85 13.42 -2.11
C LEU A 66 -12.03 12.45 -2.02
N ASP A 67 -13.04 12.69 -2.86
CA ASP A 67 -14.13 11.75 -3.08
C ASP A 67 -13.64 10.42 -3.67
N GLU A 68 -14.38 9.36 -3.35
CA GLU A 68 -14.08 7.99 -3.75
C GLU A 68 -13.99 7.81 -5.27
N ASP A 69 -14.88 8.48 -6.01
CA ASP A 69 -14.84 8.52 -7.48
C ASP A 69 -13.55 9.12 -8.04
N THR A 70 -12.85 9.95 -7.27
CA THR A 70 -11.58 10.55 -7.68
C THR A 70 -10.39 9.64 -7.39
N TRP A 71 -10.30 9.12 -6.16
CA TRP A 71 -9.09 8.39 -5.75
C TRP A 71 -9.12 6.91 -6.10
N ARG A 72 -10.29 6.24 -6.15
CA ARG A 72 -10.39 4.81 -6.45
C ARG A 72 -9.86 4.45 -7.86
N PRO A 73 -10.16 5.20 -8.94
CA PRO A 73 -9.55 4.95 -10.25
C PRO A 73 -8.04 5.17 -10.23
N ALA A 74 -7.56 6.18 -9.49
CA ALA A 74 -6.14 6.44 -9.32
C ALA A 74 -5.42 5.33 -8.55
N TRP A 75 -6.08 4.67 -7.61
CA TRP A 75 -5.60 3.50 -6.88
C TRP A 75 -5.53 2.28 -7.80
N ARG A 76 -6.60 2.00 -8.55
CA ARG A 76 -6.62 0.90 -9.54
C ARG A 76 -5.49 1.03 -10.55
N ALA A 77 -5.17 2.26 -10.95
CA ALA A 77 -4.06 2.53 -11.84
C ALA A 77 -2.68 2.26 -11.20
N GLN A 78 -2.55 2.05 -9.89
CA GLN A 78 -1.29 1.64 -9.25
C GLN A 78 -0.97 0.15 -9.44
N GLY A 79 -1.97 -0.68 -9.76
CA GLY A 79 -1.84 -2.13 -9.93
C GLY A 79 -2.60 -2.93 -8.86
N GLY A 80 -2.44 -4.26 -8.91
CA GLY A 80 -3.07 -5.19 -7.97
C GLY A 80 -4.58 -5.35 -8.14
N ALA A 81 -5.12 -6.33 -7.43
CA ALA A 81 -6.55 -6.62 -7.39
C ALA A 81 -7.23 -6.14 -6.10
N TRP A 82 -6.47 -5.84 -5.03
CA TRP A 82 -7.05 -5.32 -3.79
C TRP A 82 -7.73 -3.97 -4.02
N ARG A 83 -8.96 -3.85 -3.53
CA ARG A 83 -9.83 -2.68 -3.64
C ARG A 83 -10.21 -2.22 -2.24
N PRO A 84 -9.44 -1.30 -1.63
CA PRO A 84 -9.83 -0.70 -0.37
C PRO A 84 -11.16 0.04 -0.56
N GLU A 85 -12.02 -0.05 0.44
CA GLU A 85 -13.25 0.71 0.55
C GLU A 85 -12.92 2.14 0.98
N HIS A 86 -11.97 2.32 1.89
CA HIS A 86 -11.60 3.64 2.42
C HIS A 86 -10.10 3.93 2.31
N ALA A 87 -9.74 5.21 2.14
CA ALA A 87 -8.35 5.65 2.13
C ALA A 87 -7.60 5.28 3.43
N ALA A 88 -8.32 5.20 4.55
CA ALA A 88 -7.81 4.76 5.83
C ALA A 88 -7.25 3.32 5.80
N GLU A 89 -7.76 2.44 4.94
CA GLU A 89 -7.23 1.08 4.80
C GLU A 89 -5.86 1.07 4.11
N ILE A 90 -5.63 1.97 3.15
CA ILE A 90 -4.31 2.15 2.51
C ILE A 90 -3.31 2.63 3.57
N HIS A 91 -3.73 3.55 4.44
CA HIS A 91 -2.93 4.02 5.55
C HIS A 91 -2.62 2.87 6.54
N ALA A 92 -3.63 2.10 6.94
CA ALA A 92 -3.46 0.95 7.83
C ALA A 92 -2.49 -0.08 7.27
N LEU A 93 -2.58 -0.39 5.96
CA LEU A 93 -1.63 -1.26 5.28
C LEU A 93 -0.20 -0.74 5.35
N ALA A 94 -0.01 0.58 5.18
CA ALA A 94 1.30 1.21 5.30
C ALA A 94 1.91 1.06 6.70
N LEU A 95 1.09 1.03 7.75
CA LEU A 95 1.54 0.81 9.13
C LEU A 95 2.03 -0.62 9.34
N ARG A 96 1.44 -1.61 8.67
CA ARG A 96 1.89 -3.02 8.74
C ARG A 96 3.31 -3.23 8.21
N LEU A 97 3.75 -2.39 7.29
CA LEU A 97 5.12 -2.42 6.77
C LEU A 97 6.17 -1.85 7.73
N LYS A 98 5.77 -1.17 8.80
CA LYS A 98 6.67 -0.64 9.84
C LYS A 98 7.04 -1.72 10.87
N ASP A 99 6.08 -2.57 11.21
CA ASP A 99 6.13 -3.48 12.37
C ASP A 99 7.14 -4.61 12.22
N HIS A 100 7.52 -4.95 10.98
CA HIS A 100 8.39 -6.09 10.71
C HIS A 100 9.89 -5.87 11.03
N ASP A 101 10.24 -4.73 11.65
CA ASP A 101 11.61 -4.39 12.03
C ASP A 101 11.93 -4.75 13.51
N ASP A 102 10.94 -5.18 14.31
CA ASP A 102 11.10 -5.26 15.78
C ASP A 102 11.47 -6.66 16.33
N HIS A 103 11.62 -7.71 15.51
CA HIS A 103 11.87 -9.09 16.02
C HIS A 103 12.99 -9.86 15.29
N ALA A 104 14.06 -9.17 14.90
CA ALA A 104 15.33 -9.81 14.51
C ALA A 104 16.44 -9.38 15.47
N GLY A 105 16.33 -9.81 16.73
CA GLY A 105 17.27 -9.49 17.79
C GLY A 105 17.03 -10.35 19.03
N ASP A 106 17.23 -11.66 18.89
CA ASP A 106 17.70 -12.54 19.97
C ASP A 106 18.67 -13.57 19.38
#